data_AF-A0A5C8B5B6-F1
#
_entry.id   AF-A0A5C8B5B6-F1
#
_cell.length_a   1.000
_cell.length_b   1.000
_cell.length_c   1.000
_cell.angle_alpha   90.00
_cell.angle_beta   90.00
_cell.angle_gamma   90.00
#
_symmetry.space_group_name_H-M   'P 1'
#
loop_
_entity.id
_entity.type
_entity.pdbx_description
1 polymer ?
#
loop_
_entity_poly.entity_id
_entity_poly.type
_entity_poly.pdbx_seq_one_letter_code
_entity_poly.pdbx_strand_id
1 'polypeptide(L)'
;MSEQATIETTNTPPANPPAATDPVDSNPTPPAWHESITDEALRGYVVEKGFGSIEDVIKANQSSLSLPSEDATPEQWAEFYSKAGRPEKVEDYGIKAPDGVDPTFSQEASKWMHDLGLNKQQAVGLNEKWNAFVDAQNQAQQQAYERDQQSALEKLQHSYGKDFDSAKELASRAMRFVAPDLDAEHKSDVMAKIQAAIGAEAYFNIFAKLGREFFAEHKFAGNSNNNPMPMTREEADKAIQAKWNDKEWYARYKNGDAAALAEWKALIAKKHGG
;
A
#
# COMPACT_ATOMS: atom_id res chain seq x y z
N MET A 1 -26.24 -60.31 118.71
CA MET A 1 -26.60 -60.07 117.30
C MET A 1 -25.38 -59.45 116.65
N SER A 2 -24.67 -60.27 115.87
CA SER A 2 -23.47 -59.93 115.11
C SER A 2 -23.80 -60.21 113.65
N GLU A 3 -23.47 -59.31 112.72
CA GLU A 3 -22.77 -59.61 111.46
C GLU A 3 -22.58 -58.33 110.61
N GLN A 4 -21.66 -58.48 109.65
CA GLN A 4 -20.96 -57.52 108.82
C GLN A 4 -21.77 -57.03 107.60
N ALA A 5 -21.31 -55.96 106.94
CA ALA A 5 -20.83 -56.01 105.54
C ALA A 5 -20.37 -54.62 105.01
N THR A 6 -19.32 -54.68 104.22
CA THR A 6 -18.48 -53.65 103.57
C THR A 6 -18.95 -53.33 102.14
N ILE A 7 -18.60 -52.16 101.56
CA ILE A 7 -17.88 -52.05 100.25
C ILE A 7 -17.35 -50.62 99.97
N GLU A 8 -16.16 -50.60 99.38
CA GLU A 8 -15.26 -49.48 99.03
C GLU A 8 -15.70 -48.65 97.81
N THR A 9 -15.14 -47.43 97.65
CA THR A 9 -14.54 -47.02 96.35
C THR A 9 -13.48 -45.93 96.54
N THR A 10 -12.46 -45.99 95.69
CA THR A 10 -11.12 -45.40 95.81
C THR A 10 -10.92 -44.13 94.95
N ASN A 11 -10.21 -43.15 95.55
CA ASN A 11 -9.06 -42.36 95.03
C ASN A 11 -9.33 -41.30 93.92
N THR A 12 -8.94 -40.01 94.00
CA THR A 12 -7.57 -39.39 94.00
C THR A 12 -7.70 -37.83 94.19
N PRO A 13 -6.60 -37.07 94.45
CA PRO A 13 -6.58 -35.74 95.12
C PRO A 13 -6.76 -34.49 94.23
N PRO A 14 -7.09 -33.30 94.78
CA PRO A 14 -7.15 -32.05 94.02
C PRO A 14 -5.77 -31.39 93.89
N ALA A 15 -5.33 -31.06 92.68
CA ALA A 15 -4.13 -30.28 92.42
C ALA A 15 -4.37 -29.15 91.39
N ASN A 16 -4.02 -27.94 91.84
CA ASN A 16 -3.70 -26.68 91.17
C ASN A 16 -4.83 -25.79 90.57
N PRO A 17 -4.79 -24.45 90.82
CA PRO A 17 -5.84 -23.51 90.41
C PRO A 17 -5.74 -23.10 88.93
N PRO A 18 -6.87 -22.76 88.28
CA PRO A 18 -6.88 -22.34 86.88
C PRO A 18 -6.22 -20.98 86.65
N ALA A 19 -5.54 -20.88 85.50
CA ALA A 19 -4.68 -19.81 85.04
C ALA A 19 -5.34 -18.43 84.97
N ALA A 20 -4.54 -17.40 85.28
CA ALA A 20 -4.85 -16.00 84.99
C ALA A 20 -5.00 -15.79 83.48
N THR A 21 -6.09 -15.13 83.09
CA THR A 21 -6.36 -14.70 81.72
C THR A 21 -5.38 -13.60 81.31
N ASP A 22 -4.74 -13.77 80.15
CA ASP A 22 -3.95 -12.74 79.48
C ASP A 22 -4.77 -11.47 79.21
N PRO A 23 -4.17 -10.26 79.30
CA PRO A 23 -4.85 -9.02 78.96
C PRO A 23 -5.11 -8.97 77.45
N VAL A 24 -6.37 -8.79 77.07
CA VAL A 24 -6.79 -8.48 75.71
C VAL A 24 -6.24 -7.09 75.37
N ASP A 25 -5.20 -7.06 74.54
CA ASP A 25 -4.66 -5.85 73.94
C ASP A 25 -5.73 -5.24 73.02
N SER A 26 -6.53 -4.33 73.57
CA SER A 26 -7.62 -3.64 72.88
C SER A 26 -7.09 -2.29 72.37
N ASN A 27 -6.09 -2.36 71.51
CA ASN A 27 -5.69 -1.19 70.72
C ASN A 27 -6.53 -1.21 69.44
N PRO A 28 -7.45 -0.26 69.21
CA PRO A 28 -8.21 -0.22 67.97
C PRO A 28 -7.23 -0.03 66.81
N THR A 29 -7.19 -0.99 65.87
CA THR A 29 -6.53 -0.80 64.59
C THR A 29 -7.05 0.52 64.00
N PRO A 30 -6.17 1.48 63.67
CA PRO A 30 -6.60 2.73 63.06
C PRO A 30 -7.44 2.42 61.83
N PRO A 31 -8.56 3.15 61.61
CA PRO A 31 -9.36 2.97 60.40
C PRO A 31 -8.45 3.08 59.19
N ALA A 32 -8.66 2.18 58.21
CA ALA A 32 -7.87 2.18 57.00
C ALA A 32 -7.96 3.57 56.35
N TRP A 33 -6.82 4.13 55.92
CA TRP A 33 -6.72 5.54 55.51
C TRP A 33 -7.78 5.95 54.48
N HIS A 34 -8.18 5.04 53.59
CA HIS A 34 -9.19 5.25 52.56
C HIS A 34 -10.59 5.52 53.12
N GLU A 35 -10.89 5.12 54.37
CA GLU A 35 -12.16 5.43 55.04
C GLU A 35 -12.33 6.93 55.31
N SER A 36 -11.25 7.71 55.30
CA SER A 36 -11.29 9.17 55.41
C SER A 36 -11.79 9.86 54.12
N ILE A 37 -11.86 9.14 52.99
CA ILE A 37 -12.35 9.68 51.71
C ILE A 37 -13.88 9.72 51.76
N THR A 38 -14.47 10.91 51.84
CA THR A 38 -15.94 11.08 51.96
C THR A 38 -16.70 10.72 50.69
N ASP A 39 -16.07 10.90 49.54
CA ASP A 39 -16.62 10.52 48.24
C ASP A 39 -16.56 9.00 48.07
N GLU A 40 -17.72 8.36 47.94
CA GLU A 40 -17.84 6.91 47.87
C GLU A 40 -17.26 6.32 46.57
N ALA A 41 -17.32 7.07 45.46
CA ALA A 41 -16.74 6.63 44.19
C ALA A 41 -15.20 6.68 44.25
N LEU A 42 -14.63 7.73 44.81
CA LEU A 42 -13.18 7.83 45.01
C LEU A 42 -12.68 6.79 46.02
N ARG A 43 -13.44 6.54 47.09
CA ARG A 43 -13.13 5.48 48.06
C ARG A 43 -13.14 4.10 47.39
N GLY A 44 -14.17 3.82 46.59
CA GLY A 44 -14.29 2.58 45.82
C GLY A 44 -13.13 2.39 44.85
N TYR A 45 -12.74 3.45 44.13
CA TYR A 45 -11.59 3.43 43.22
C TYR A 45 -10.27 3.10 43.94
N VAL A 46 -10.04 3.71 45.12
CA VAL A 46 -8.84 3.45 45.93
C VAL A 46 -8.74 2.00 46.38
N VAL A 47 -9.87 1.42 46.79
CA VAL A 47 -9.96 0.00 47.19
C VAL A 47 -9.76 -0.91 45.98
N GLU A 48 -10.43 -0.65 44.85
CA GLU A 48 -10.32 -1.45 43.61
C GLU A 48 -8.88 -1.47 43.06
N LYS A 49 -8.22 -0.32 43.06
CA LYS A 49 -6.82 -0.20 42.60
C LYS A 49 -5.79 -0.71 43.61
N GLY A 50 -6.23 -1.04 44.84
CA GLY A 50 -5.36 -1.57 45.88
C GLY A 50 -4.30 -0.58 46.39
N PHE A 51 -4.61 0.72 46.42
CA PHE A 51 -3.66 1.71 46.94
C PHE A 51 -3.55 1.58 48.47
N GLY A 52 -2.37 1.19 48.95
CA GLY A 52 -2.10 0.97 50.37
C GLY A 52 -1.92 2.25 51.17
N SER A 53 -1.67 3.37 50.50
CA SER A 53 -1.38 4.67 51.12
C SER A 53 -1.70 5.85 50.19
N ILE A 54 -1.71 7.06 50.76
CA ILE A 54 -1.80 8.31 49.99
C ILE A 54 -0.59 8.44 49.05
N GLU A 55 0.59 8.01 49.49
CA GLU A 55 1.81 7.99 48.70
C GLU A 55 1.67 7.13 47.44
N ASP A 56 0.95 6.00 47.50
CA ASP A 56 0.71 5.16 46.33
C ASP A 56 -0.20 5.85 45.31
N VAL A 57 -1.22 6.58 45.78
CA VAL A 57 -2.06 7.42 44.91
C VAL A 57 -1.24 8.53 44.27
N ILE A 58 -0.38 9.21 45.03
CA ILE A 58 0.50 10.27 44.51
C ILE A 58 1.46 9.69 43.46
N LYS A 59 2.09 8.55 43.73
CA LYS A 59 2.98 7.87 42.77
C LYS A 59 2.24 7.47 41.49
N ALA A 60 1.04 6.93 41.61
CA ALA A 60 0.21 6.56 40.47
C ALA A 60 -0.18 7.80 39.64
N ASN A 61 -0.55 8.90 40.29
CA ASN A 61 -0.87 10.15 39.63
C ASN A 61 0.35 10.80 38.96
N GLN A 62 1.52 10.75 39.59
CA GLN A 62 2.80 11.21 39.00
C GLN A 62 3.19 10.38 37.76
N SER A 63 2.82 9.11 37.73
CA SER A 63 3.08 8.21 36.60
C SER A 63 2.01 8.32 35.50
N SER A 64 0.95 9.10 35.72
CA SER A 64 -0.16 9.23 34.77
C SER A 64 0.20 10.17 33.61
N LEU A 65 -0.17 9.77 32.40
CA LEU A 65 -0.11 10.66 31.24
C LEU A 65 -1.29 11.63 31.33
N SER A 66 -1.01 12.92 31.56
CA SER A 66 -2.05 13.96 31.47
C SER A 66 -2.32 14.28 30.00
N LEU A 67 -3.57 14.12 29.57
CA LEU A 67 -3.98 14.51 28.23
C LEU A 67 -3.99 16.05 28.12
N PRO A 68 -3.33 16.65 27.11
CA PRO A 68 -3.42 18.08 26.87
C PRO A 68 -4.87 18.51 26.58
N SER A 69 -5.23 19.73 27.00
CA SER A 69 -6.51 20.34 26.62
C SER A 69 -6.54 20.67 25.11
N GLU A 70 -7.73 20.91 24.56
CA GLU A 70 -7.87 21.30 23.15
C GLU A 70 -7.08 22.58 22.81
N ASP A 71 -7.03 23.55 23.73
CA ASP A 71 -6.28 24.81 23.58
C ASP A 71 -4.80 24.70 23.98
N ALA A 72 -4.28 23.48 24.17
CA ALA A 72 -2.90 23.29 24.58
C ALA A 72 -1.91 23.76 23.50
N THR A 73 -0.79 24.32 23.97
CA THR A 73 0.31 24.77 23.11
C THR A 73 0.99 23.58 22.39
N PRO A 74 1.65 23.82 21.24
CA PRO A 74 2.43 22.80 20.55
C PRO A 74 3.48 22.12 21.45
N GLU A 75 4.09 22.86 22.38
CA GLU A 75 5.07 22.35 23.32
C GLU A 75 4.46 21.34 24.30
N GLN A 76 3.23 21.60 24.78
CA GLN A 76 2.50 20.68 25.66
C GLN A 76 2.11 19.38 24.94
N TRP A 77 1.69 19.49 23.66
CA TRP A 77 1.46 18.32 22.82
C TRP A 77 2.75 17.54 22.55
N ALA A 78 3.86 18.24 22.30
CA ALA A 78 5.15 17.60 22.09
C ALA A 78 5.62 16.82 23.33
N GLU A 79 5.44 17.37 24.54
CA GLU A 79 5.74 16.66 25.80
C GLU A 79 4.86 15.41 25.95
N PHE A 80 3.56 15.54 25.68
CA PHE A 80 2.64 14.41 25.73
C PHE A 80 3.06 13.30 24.76
N TYR A 81 3.35 13.64 23.50
CA TYR A 81 3.78 12.66 22.50
C TYR A 81 5.10 11.98 22.89
N SER A 82 6.07 12.72 23.41
CA SER A 82 7.32 12.15 23.91
C SER A 82 7.07 11.14 25.05
N LYS A 83 6.21 11.47 26.02
CA LYS A 83 5.82 10.53 27.08
C LYS A 83 4.99 9.36 26.55
N ALA A 84 4.22 9.56 25.49
CA ALA A 84 3.44 8.52 24.81
C ALA A 84 4.29 7.59 23.92
N GLY A 85 5.60 7.85 23.80
CA GLY A 85 6.54 7.00 23.06
C GLY A 85 6.79 7.41 21.62
N ARG A 86 6.49 8.67 21.24
CA ARG A 86 7.01 9.26 20.00
C ARG A 86 8.55 9.31 20.10
N PRO A 87 9.30 8.80 19.11
CA PRO A 87 10.74 8.93 19.09
C PRO A 87 11.22 10.38 19.03
N GLU A 88 12.42 10.65 19.54
CA GLU A 88 13.00 12.00 19.47
C GLU A 88 13.23 12.45 18.02
N LYS A 89 13.64 11.51 17.16
CA LYS A 89 13.94 11.76 15.75
C LYS A 89 13.12 10.86 14.83
N VAL A 90 12.88 11.35 13.61
CA VAL A 90 12.14 10.62 12.57
C VAL A 90 12.83 9.28 12.23
N GLU A 91 14.16 9.27 12.23
CA GLU A 91 14.96 8.10 11.88
C GLU A 91 14.79 6.94 12.87
N ASP A 92 14.43 7.24 14.12
CA ASP A 92 14.31 6.25 15.19
C ASP A 92 13.07 5.35 15.05
N TYR A 93 12.14 5.72 14.14
CA TYR A 93 11.08 4.82 13.70
C TYR A 93 11.64 3.57 13.00
N GLY A 94 12.79 3.70 12.32
CA GLY A 94 13.39 2.59 11.55
C GLY A 94 12.58 2.19 10.32
N ILE A 95 11.67 3.05 9.86
CA ILE A 95 10.86 2.84 8.65
C ILE A 95 11.77 3.01 7.43
N LYS A 96 11.79 1.99 6.57
CA LYS A 96 12.53 1.99 5.30
C LYS A 96 11.59 1.65 4.17
N ALA A 97 11.83 2.25 3.01
CA ALA A 97 11.16 1.85 1.79
C ALA A 97 11.57 0.41 1.41
N PRO A 98 10.66 -0.38 0.83
CA PRO A 98 11.01 -1.66 0.23
C PRO A 98 12.07 -1.53 -0.87
N ASP A 99 12.82 -2.59 -1.14
CA ASP A 99 13.84 -2.60 -2.18
C ASP A 99 13.22 -2.27 -3.55
N GLY A 100 13.85 -1.35 -4.29
CA GLY A 100 13.41 -0.92 -5.61
C GLY A 100 12.26 0.10 -5.62
N VAL A 101 11.76 0.53 -4.46
CA VAL A 101 10.77 1.61 -4.34
C VAL A 101 11.48 2.92 -4.02
N ASP A 102 11.06 4.01 -4.66
CA ASP A 102 11.57 5.35 -4.37
C ASP A 102 11.29 5.72 -2.90
N PRO A 103 12.33 6.11 -2.11
CA PRO A 103 12.17 6.32 -0.68
C PRO A 103 11.51 7.64 -0.31
N THR A 104 11.24 8.54 -1.28
CA THR A 104 10.72 9.89 -1.01
C THR A 104 9.42 9.82 -0.21
N PHE A 105 8.49 8.93 -0.59
CA PHE A 105 7.23 8.80 0.13
C PHE A 105 7.42 8.27 1.55
N SER A 106 8.23 7.23 1.76
CA SER A 106 8.47 6.68 3.10
C SER A 106 9.16 7.68 4.03
N GLN A 107 10.06 8.50 3.50
CA GLN A 107 10.71 9.59 4.25
C GLN A 107 9.70 10.66 4.65
N GLU A 108 8.85 11.09 3.73
CA GLU A 108 7.85 12.12 3.98
C GLU A 108 6.76 11.62 4.94
N ALA A 109 6.29 10.38 4.75
CA ALA A 109 5.35 9.73 5.65
C ALA A 109 5.90 9.62 7.08
N SER A 110 7.20 9.32 7.24
CA SER A 110 7.82 9.25 8.57
C SER A 110 7.84 10.62 9.27
N LYS A 111 7.97 11.73 8.53
CA LYS A 111 7.84 13.08 9.10
C LYS A 111 6.41 13.34 9.58
N TRP A 112 5.41 13.02 8.75
CA TRP A 112 4.00 13.18 9.15
C TRP A 112 3.66 12.36 10.40
N MET A 113 4.18 11.13 10.51
CA MET A 113 4.00 10.31 11.70
C MET A 113 4.62 10.96 12.95
N HIS A 114 5.79 11.59 12.81
CA HIS A 114 6.44 12.32 13.90
C HIS A 114 5.65 13.56 14.32
N ASP A 115 5.23 14.37 13.35
CA ASP A 115 4.44 15.58 13.57
C ASP A 115 3.11 15.25 14.26
N LEU A 116 2.46 14.15 13.85
CA LEU A 116 1.21 13.65 14.42
C LEU A 116 1.36 12.92 15.75
N GLY A 117 2.58 12.81 16.30
CA GLY A 117 2.74 12.24 17.64
C GLY A 117 2.76 10.72 17.70
N LEU A 118 2.84 10.01 16.57
CA LEU A 118 2.75 8.54 16.57
C LEU A 118 3.91 7.93 17.34
N ASN A 119 3.61 6.97 18.20
CA ASN A 119 4.65 6.18 18.84
C ASN A 119 5.27 5.19 17.83
N LYS A 120 6.43 4.64 18.19
CA LYS A 120 7.17 3.72 17.30
C LYS A 120 6.34 2.52 16.83
N GLN A 121 5.57 1.91 17.73
CA GLN A 121 4.75 0.74 17.40
C GLN A 121 3.65 1.08 16.39
N GLN A 122 2.99 2.23 16.56
CA GLN A 122 1.95 2.71 15.65
C GLN A 122 2.52 3.02 14.27
N ALA A 123 3.64 3.73 14.21
CA ALA A 123 4.29 4.09 12.95
C ALA A 123 4.75 2.86 12.16
N VAL A 124 5.41 1.89 12.81
CA VAL A 124 5.83 0.62 12.19
C VAL A 124 4.63 -0.18 11.71
N GLY A 125 3.60 -0.35 12.55
CA GLY A 125 2.40 -1.09 12.18
C GLY A 125 1.59 -0.44 11.05
N LEU A 126 1.56 0.89 10.99
CA LEU A 126 0.94 1.61 9.87
C LEU A 126 1.72 1.40 8.57
N ASN A 127 3.05 1.48 8.63
CA ASN A 127 3.92 1.24 7.47
C ASN A 127 3.75 -0.19 6.92
N GLU A 128 3.72 -1.20 7.78
CA GLU A 128 3.48 -2.60 7.37
C GLU A 128 2.13 -2.77 6.67
N LYS A 129 1.06 -2.20 7.23
CA LYS A 129 -0.28 -2.25 6.65
C LYS A 129 -0.36 -1.52 5.32
N TRP A 130 0.27 -0.36 5.21
CA TRP A 130 0.32 0.43 3.99
C TRP A 130 1.04 -0.35 2.88
N ASN A 131 2.21 -0.91 3.16
CA ASN A 131 2.96 -1.71 2.19
C ASN A 131 2.14 -2.93 1.72
N ALA A 132 1.53 -3.67 2.65
CA ALA A 132 0.66 -4.79 2.31
C ALA A 132 -0.56 -4.36 1.46
N PHE A 133 -1.12 -3.19 1.71
CA PHE A 133 -2.22 -2.64 0.91
C PHE A 133 -1.77 -2.27 -0.51
N VAL A 134 -0.62 -1.60 -0.65
CA VAL A 134 -0.04 -1.25 -1.95
C VAL A 134 0.30 -2.51 -2.75
N ASP A 135 0.92 -3.50 -2.12
CA ASP A 135 1.23 -4.78 -2.76
C ASP A 135 -0.03 -5.50 -3.24
N ALA A 136 -1.09 -5.54 -2.41
CA ALA A 136 -2.37 -6.13 -2.78
C ALA A 136 -3.03 -5.39 -3.96
N GLN A 137 -2.96 -4.05 -3.99
CA GLN A 137 -3.47 -3.25 -5.11
C GLN A 137 -2.69 -3.51 -6.40
N ASN A 138 -1.36 -3.58 -6.33
CA ASN A 138 -0.51 -3.89 -7.48
C ASN A 138 -0.81 -5.29 -8.03
N GLN A 139 -0.97 -6.28 -7.16
CA GLN A 139 -1.37 -7.64 -7.57
C GLN A 139 -2.77 -7.66 -8.20
N ALA A 140 -3.73 -6.95 -7.62
CA ALA A 140 -5.08 -6.85 -8.17
C ALA A 140 -5.09 -6.18 -9.54
N GLN A 141 -4.30 -5.12 -9.73
CA GLN A 141 -4.14 -4.44 -11.02
C GLN A 141 -3.49 -5.35 -12.06
N GLN A 142 -2.44 -6.09 -11.68
CA GLN A 142 -1.79 -7.06 -12.57
C GLN A 142 -2.76 -8.16 -13.00
N GLN A 143 -3.53 -8.73 -12.07
CA GLN A 143 -4.55 -9.73 -12.38
C GLN A 143 -5.66 -9.16 -13.27
N ALA A 144 -6.11 -7.93 -13.03
CA ALA A 144 -7.10 -7.26 -13.87
C ALA A 144 -6.58 -7.07 -15.30
N TYR A 145 -5.31 -6.66 -15.43
CA TYR A 145 -4.65 -6.52 -16.73
C TYR A 145 -4.57 -7.87 -17.47
N GLU A 146 -4.14 -8.94 -16.81
CA GLU A 146 -4.07 -10.28 -17.41
C GLU A 146 -5.44 -10.79 -17.86
N ARG A 147 -6.49 -10.55 -17.06
CA ARG A 147 -7.88 -10.90 -17.42
C ARG A 147 -8.37 -10.09 -18.62
N ASP A 148 -8.03 -8.79 -18.70
CA ASP A 148 -8.34 -7.96 -19.85
C ASP A 148 -7.67 -8.48 -21.13
N GLN A 149 -6.38 -8.84 -21.06
CA GLN A 149 -5.65 -9.44 -22.19
C GLN A 149 -6.30 -10.73 -22.68
N GLN A 150 -6.66 -11.64 -21.76
CA GLN A 150 -7.29 -12.92 -22.11
C GLN A 150 -8.67 -12.70 -22.74
N SER A 151 -9.50 -11.84 -22.14
CA SER A 151 -10.83 -11.53 -22.68
C SER A 151 -10.75 -10.86 -24.05
N ALA A 152 -9.80 -9.94 -24.23
CA ALA A 152 -9.57 -9.31 -25.52
C ALA A 152 -9.13 -10.34 -26.57
N LEU A 153 -8.20 -11.25 -26.24
CA LEU A 153 -7.76 -12.29 -27.16
C LEU A 153 -8.93 -13.15 -27.66
N GLU A 154 -9.80 -13.61 -26.76
CA GLU A 154 -10.99 -14.41 -27.11
C GLU A 154 -11.92 -13.65 -28.06
N LYS A 155 -12.24 -12.38 -27.75
CA LYS A 155 -13.10 -11.54 -28.59
C LYS A 155 -12.49 -11.26 -29.95
N LEU A 156 -11.18 -11.01 -30.00
CA LEU A 156 -10.47 -10.75 -31.26
C LEU A 156 -10.40 -12.00 -32.12
N GLN A 157 -10.11 -13.17 -31.53
CA GLN A 157 -10.17 -14.44 -32.26
C GLN A 157 -11.57 -14.71 -32.81
N HIS A 158 -12.61 -14.42 -32.03
CA HIS A 158 -13.99 -14.52 -32.50
C HIS A 158 -14.30 -13.55 -33.64
N SER A 159 -13.86 -12.29 -33.52
CA SER A 159 -14.18 -11.22 -34.48
C SER A 159 -13.44 -11.35 -35.81
N TYR A 160 -12.17 -11.77 -35.78
CA TYR A 160 -11.34 -11.90 -36.98
C TYR A 160 -11.36 -13.32 -37.57
N GLY A 161 -11.72 -14.34 -36.78
CA GLY A 161 -11.75 -15.72 -37.23
C GLY A 161 -10.43 -16.15 -37.89
N LYS A 162 -10.51 -16.58 -39.15
CA LYS A 162 -9.34 -17.03 -39.93
C LYS A 162 -8.33 -15.92 -40.24
N ASP A 163 -8.77 -14.66 -40.21
CA ASP A 163 -7.92 -13.51 -40.53
C ASP A 163 -7.16 -12.99 -39.30
N PHE A 164 -7.32 -13.61 -38.12
CA PHE A 164 -6.72 -13.15 -36.88
C PHE A 164 -5.18 -13.06 -36.97
N ASP A 165 -4.52 -14.05 -37.56
CA ASP A 165 -3.06 -14.03 -37.75
C ASP A 165 -2.62 -12.90 -38.69
N SER A 166 -3.39 -12.65 -39.76
CA SER A 166 -3.13 -11.53 -40.67
C SER A 166 -3.30 -10.18 -39.97
N ALA A 167 -4.35 -10.03 -39.16
CA ALA A 167 -4.59 -8.83 -38.37
C ALA A 167 -3.49 -8.58 -37.33
N LYS A 168 -2.98 -9.64 -36.70
CA LYS A 168 -1.86 -9.57 -35.76
C LYS A 168 -0.57 -9.10 -36.44
N GLU A 169 -0.26 -9.62 -37.62
CA GLU A 169 0.89 -9.19 -38.42
C GLU A 169 0.77 -7.71 -38.83
N LEU A 170 -0.41 -7.28 -39.28
CA LEU A 170 -0.68 -5.88 -39.63
C LEU A 170 -0.56 -4.96 -38.41
N ALA A 171 -1.11 -5.37 -37.26
CA ALA A 171 -0.99 -4.63 -36.01
C ALA A 171 0.48 -4.51 -35.54
N SER A 172 1.26 -5.59 -35.63
CA SER A 172 2.68 -5.60 -35.30
C SER A 172 3.49 -4.64 -36.17
N ARG A 173 3.22 -4.60 -37.48
CA ARG A 173 3.85 -3.65 -38.41
C ARG A 173 3.48 -2.21 -38.10
N ALA A 174 2.21 -1.96 -37.79
CA ALA A 174 1.72 -0.64 -37.39
C ALA A 174 2.37 -0.15 -36.10
N MET A 175 2.47 -1.00 -35.06
CA MET A 175 3.14 -0.66 -33.80
C MET A 175 4.61 -0.27 -34.01
N ARG A 176 5.33 -0.98 -34.89
CA ARG A 176 6.73 -0.64 -35.23
C ARG A 176 6.87 0.74 -35.88
N PHE A 177 5.83 1.19 -36.58
CA PHE A 177 5.84 2.44 -37.32
C PHE A 177 5.42 3.67 -36.50
N VAL A 178 4.55 3.49 -35.51
CA VAL A 178 4.09 4.60 -34.66
C VAL A 178 5.22 5.08 -33.74
N ALA A 179 5.35 6.40 -33.57
CA ALA A 179 6.34 7.07 -32.74
C ALA A 179 7.80 6.66 -33.05
N PRO A 180 8.31 6.94 -34.27
CA PRO A 180 9.69 6.62 -34.66
C PRO A 180 10.73 7.45 -33.91
N ASP A 181 10.33 8.60 -33.35
CA ASP A 181 11.19 9.52 -32.60
C ASP A 181 11.41 9.09 -31.15
N LEU A 182 10.72 8.05 -30.67
CA LEU A 182 10.93 7.46 -29.36
C LEU A 182 11.90 6.28 -29.47
N ASP A 183 12.86 6.21 -28.55
CA ASP A 183 13.65 4.99 -28.38
C ASP A 183 12.77 3.81 -27.93
N ALA A 184 13.33 2.60 -28.02
CA ALA A 184 12.58 1.36 -27.80
C ALA A 184 12.01 1.25 -26.37
N GLU A 185 12.70 1.79 -25.38
CA GLU A 185 12.29 1.73 -23.97
C GLU A 185 11.10 2.66 -23.70
N HIS A 186 11.23 3.93 -24.08
CA HIS A 186 10.14 4.90 -23.96
C HIS A 186 8.93 4.52 -24.80
N LYS A 187 9.16 3.94 -25.99
CA LYS A 187 8.07 3.45 -26.85
C LYS A 187 7.30 2.30 -26.18
N SER A 188 7.98 1.36 -25.56
CA SER A 188 7.33 0.25 -24.85
C SER A 188 6.47 0.76 -23.69
N ASP A 189 6.99 1.68 -22.88
CA ASP A 189 6.26 2.28 -21.76
C ASP A 189 5.03 3.08 -22.23
N VAL A 190 5.19 3.92 -23.26
CA VAL A 190 4.07 4.70 -23.83
C VAL A 190 2.99 3.77 -24.39
N MET A 191 3.37 2.72 -25.11
CA MET A 191 2.40 1.76 -25.66
C MET A 191 1.68 0.98 -24.56
N ALA A 192 2.40 0.58 -23.50
CA ALA A 192 1.79 -0.07 -22.34
C ALA A 192 0.78 0.85 -21.63
N LYS A 193 1.11 2.14 -21.46
CA LYS A 193 0.20 3.15 -20.88
C LYS A 193 -1.04 3.38 -21.75
N ILE A 194 -0.88 3.46 -23.07
CA ILE A 194 -2.01 3.58 -24.00
C ILE A 194 -2.90 2.35 -23.88
N GLN A 195 -2.31 1.14 -23.94
CA GLN A 195 -3.05 -0.11 -23.82
C GLN A 195 -3.80 -0.21 -22.49
N ALA A 196 -3.16 0.17 -21.38
CA ALA A 196 -3.81 0.19 -20.07
C ALA A 196 -4.98 1.19 -20.00
N ALA A 197 -4.89 2.32 -20.71
CA ALA A 197 -5.93 3.35 -20.70
C ALA A 197 -7.14 2.99 -21.58
N ILE A 198 -6.92 2.31 -22.71
CA ILE A 198 -7.99 2.04 -23.70
C ILE A 198 -8.43 0.56 -23.75
N GLY A 199 -7.73 -0.32 -23.04
CA GLY A 199 -7.95 -1.77 -23.05
C GLY A 199 -7.29 -2.48 -24.23
N ALA A 200 -7.00 -3.76 -24.04
CA ALA A 200 -6.26 -4.59 -24.99
C ALA A 200 -6.97 -4.77 -26.35
N GLU A 201 -8.30 -4.90 -26.32
CA GLU A 201 -9.13 -5.10 -27.51
C GLU A 201 -9.13 -3.85 -28.42
N ALA A 202 -9.40 -2.68 -27.84
CA ALA A 202 -9.40 -1.42 -28.58
C ALA A 202 -7.99 -1.09 -29.10
N TYR A 203 -6.96 -1.33 -28.27
CA TYR A 203 -5.57 -1.19 -28.67
C TYR A 203 -5.26 -2.05 -29.91
N PHE A 204 -5.53 -3.35 -29.87
CA PHE A 204 -5.31 -4.23 -31.02
C PHE A 204 -6.06 -3.76 -32.27
N ASN A 205 -7.34 -3.41 -32.13
CA ASN A 205 -8.17 -2.99 -33.27
C ASN A 205 -7.66 -1.70 -33.93
N ILE A 206 -7.17 -0.74 -33.15
CA ILE A 206 -6.57 0.49 -33.69
C ILE A 206 -5.34 0.14 -34.54
N PHE A 207 -4.43 -0.69 -34.01
CA PHE A 207 -3.21 -1.05 -34.74
C PHE A 207 -3.49 -1.99 -35.92
N ALA A 208 -4.43 -2.92 -35.81
CA ALA A 208 -4.84 -3.78 -36.92
C ALA A 208 -5.46 -2.97 -38.06
N LYS A 209 -6.32 -1.99 -37.74
CA LYS A 209 -6.89 -1.06 -38.72
C LYS A 209 -5.80 -0.19 -39.36
N LEU A 210 -4.92 0.39 -38.55
CA LEU A 210 -3.79 1.17 -39.05
C LEU A 210 -2.91 0.32 -39.97
N GLY A 211 -2.63 -0.92 -39.57
CA GLY A 211 -1.84 -1.83 -40.37
C GLY A 211 -2.51 -2.17 -41.70
N ARG A 212 -3.83 -2.37 -41.71
CA ARG A 212 -4.59 -2.60 -42.93
C ARG A 212 -4.54 -1.40 -43.87
N GLU A 213 -4.83 -0.20 -43.37
CA GLU A 213 -4.87 1.05 -44.13
C GLU A 213 -3.52 1.51 -44.69
N PHE A 214 -2.41 1.03 -44.11
CA PHE A 214 -1.06 1.41 -44.51
C PHE A 214 -0.28 0.28 -45.19
N PHE A 215 -0.60 -0.99 -44.91
CA PHE A 215 0.20 -2.13 -45.38
C PHE A 215 -0.60 -3.24 -46.08
N ALA A 216 -1.94 -3.20 -46.12
CA ALA A 216 -2.72 -4.21 -46.84
C ALA A 216 -2.77 -3.97 -48.37
N GLU A 217 -2.50 -2.76 -48.85
CA GLU A 217 -2.63 -2.42 -50.28
C GLU A 217 -1.55 -3.03 -51.21
N HIS A 218 -0.59 -3.81 -50.70
CA HIS A 218 0.45 -4.43 -51.54
C HIS A 218 0.16 -5.85 -52.04
N LYS A 219 -1.04 -6.42 -51.84
CA LYS A 219 -1.36 -7.74 -52.41
C LYS A 219 -2.84 -7.92 -52.77
N PHE A 220 -3.35 -7.24 -53.80
CA PHE A 220 -4.47 -7.76 -54.64
C PHE A 220 -4.51 -7.03 -55.99
N ALA A 221 -3.52 -7.26 -56.86
CA ALA A 221 -3.71 -7.12 -58.30
C ALA A 221 -2.67 -7.99 -59.02
N GLY A 222 -3.14 -9.08 -59.61
CA GLY A 222 -2.38 -9.80 -60.62
C GLY A 222 -2.33 -9.00 -61.93
N ASN A 223 -1.25 -9.21 -62.67
CA ASN A 223 -1.08 -8.98 -64.10
C ASN A 223 -1.02 -7.52 -64.62
N SER A 224 0.18 -7.04 -64.96
CA SER A 224 0.58 -6.67 -66.33
C SER A 224 1.86 -5.81 -66.35
N ASN A 225 2.74 -6.12 -67.30
CA ASN A 225 3.93 -5.38 -67.74
C ASN A 225 3.74 -3.85 -67.75
N ASN A 226 4.64 -3.10 -67.11
CA ASN A 226 5.59 -2.16 -67.76
C ASN A 226 6.43 -1.45 -66.68
N ASN A 227 7.75 -1.52 -66.78
CA ASN A 227 8.66 -0.82 -65.87
C ASN A 227 8.83 0.65 -66.32
N PRO A 228 8.83 1.61 -65.40
CA PRO A 228 9.93 2.55 -65.32
C PRO A 228 10.61 2.36 -63.96
N MET A 229 11.92 2.10 -64.00
CA MET A 229 12.79 1.68 -62.88
C MET A 229 12.29 2.15 -61.50
N PRO A 230 12.02 1.23 -60.55
CA PRO A 230 11.68 1.63 -59.19
C PRO A 230 12.88 2.39 -58.61
N MET A 231 12.59 3.57 -58.05
CA MET A 231 13.50 4.30 -57.16
C MET A 231 14.07 3.30 -56.15
N THR A 232 15.40 3.21 -56.06
CA THR A 232 16.05 2.15 -55.27
C THR A 232 15.70 2.32 -53.78
N ARG A 233 15.71 1.23 -53.01
CA ARG A 233 15.44 1.26 -51.56
C ARG A 233 16.26 2.33 -50.82
N GLU A 234 17.49 2.58 -51.28
CA GLU A 234 18.38 3.60 -50.74
C GLU A 234 17.91 5.04 -51.05
N GLU A 235 17.36 5.28 -52.24
CA GLU A 235 16.77 6.57 -52.61
C GLU A 235 15.48 6.84 -51.82
N ALA A 236 14.68 5.81 -51.57
CA ALA A 236 13.49 5.93 -50.74
C ALA A 236 13.85 6.21 -49.26
N ASP A 237 14.91 5.59 -48.73
CA ASP A 237 15.45 5.88 -47.40
C ASP A 237 15.95 7.34 -47.29
N LYS A 238 16.66 7.84 -48.30
CA LYS A 238 17.07 9.25 -48.38
C LYS A 238 15.88 10.20 -48.45
N ALA A 239 14.85 9.86 -49.23
CA ALA A 239 13.65 10.68 -49.35
C ALA A 239 12.84 10.72 -48.04
N ILE A 240 12.76 9.59 -47.33
CA ILE A 240 12.17 9.52 -46.00
C ILE A 240 12.94 10.42 -45.02
N GLN A 241 14.27 10.28 -44.97
CA GLN A 241 15.12 11.10 -44.10
C GLN A 241 15.03 12.60 -44.45
N ALA A 242 14.93 12.95 -45.73
CA ALA A 242 14.72 14.33 -46.16
C ALA A 242 13.38 14.90 -45.67
N LYS A 243 12.29 14.11 -45.73
CA LYS A 243 10.97 14.52 -45.24
C LYS A 243 10.95 14.69 -43.72
N TRP A 244 11.70 13.90 -42.96
CA TRP A 244 11.87 14.11 -41.51
C TRP A 244 12.58 15.41 -41.16
N ASN A 245 13.46 15.91 -42.04
CA ASN A 245 14.18 17.18 -41.85
C ASN A 245 13.41 18.40 -42.38
N ASP A 246 12.33 18.18 -43.14
CA ASP A 246 11.41 19.23 -43.60
C ASP A 246 10.41 19.56 -42.47
N LYS A 247 10.72 20.63 -41.73
CA LYS A 247 9.95 21.06 -40.56
C LYS A 247 8.51 21.44 -40.90
N GLU A 248 8.27 22.02 -42.07
CA GLU A 248 6.93 22.46 -42.49
C GLU A 248 6.08 21.25 -42.88
N TRP A 249 6.66 20.32 -43.62
CA TRP A 249 6.01 19.08 -43.96
C TRP A 249 5.72 18.23 -42.70
N TYR A 250 6.69 18.09 -41.79
CA TYR A 250 6.51 17.32 -40.55
C TYR A 250 5.43 17.91 -39.65
N ALA A 251 5.33 19.23 -39.55
CA ALA A 251 4.25 19.89 -38.81
C ALA A 251 2.87 19.57 -39.40
N ARG A 252 2.74 19.57 -40.74
CA ARG A 252 1.50 19.19 -41.43
C ARG A 252 1.15 17.72 -41.21
N TYR A 253 2.14 16.84 -41.33
CA TYR A 253 1.99 15.41 -41.07
C TYR A 253 1.53 15.13 -39.64
N LYS A 254 2.17 15.76 -38.65
CA LYS A 254 1.82 15.63 -37.22
C LYS A 254 0.40 16.14 -36.92
N ASN A 255 -0.06 17.16 -37.64
CA ASN A 255 -1.40 17.70 -37.51
C ASN A 255 -2.46 16.95 -38.35
N GLY A 256 -2.10 15.83 -38.97
CA GLY A 256 -3.03 14.96 -39.70
C GLY A 256 -3.46 15.50 -41.07
N ASP A 257 -2.65 16.36 -41.70
CA ASP A 257 -2.91 16.88 -43.04
C ASP A 257 -3.02 15.74 -44.07
N ALA A 258 -4.14 15.67 -44.78
CA ALA A 258 -4.43 14.57 -45.71
C ALA A 258 -3.43 14.47 -46.86
N ALA A 259 -2.90 15.61 -47.34
CA ALA A 259 -1.90 15.65 -48.40
C ALA A 259 -0.53 15.15 -47.89
N ALA A 260 -0.10 15.59 -46.71
CA ALA A 260 1.13 15.09 -46.09
C ALA A 260 1.08 13.58 -45.80
N LEU A 261 -0.07 13.07 -45.34
CA LEU A 261 -0.31 11.63 -45.15
C LEU A 261 -0.26 10.86 -46.48
N ALA A 262 -0.83 11.39 -47.56
CA ALA A 262 -0.81 10.76 -48.88
C ALA A 262 0.62 10.73 -49.49
N GLU A 263 1.37 11.83 -49.37
CA GLU A 263 2.77 11.89 -49.78
C GLU A 263 3.64 10.87 -49.03
N TRP A 264 3.41 10.76 -47.72
CA TRP A 264 4.10 9.81 -46.87
C TRP A 264 3.78 8.36 -47.28
N LYS A 265 2.50 8.03 -47.47
CA LYS A 265 2.06 6.72 -47.97
C LYS A 265 2.75 6.37 -49.30
N ALA A 266 2.81 7.31 -50.23
CA ALA A 266 3.46 7.11 -51.53
C ALA A 266 4.97 6.88 -51.44
N LEU A 267 5.67 7.55 -50.50
CA LEU A 267 7.11 7.37 -50.28
C LEU A 267 7.43 6.00 -49.65
N ILE A 268 6.64 5.59 -48.67
CA ILE A 268 6.79 4.28 -48.02
C ILE A 268 6.47 3.13 -48.98
N ALA A 269 5.43 3.26 -49.82
CA ALA A 269 5.11 2.28 -50.85
C ALA A 269 6.27 2.07 -51.84
N LYS A 270 6.99 3.14 -52.19
CA LYS A 270 8.17 3.07 -53.07
C LYS A 270 9.37 2.38 -52.42
N LYS A 271 9.59 2.55 -51.11
CA LYS A 271 10.68 1.87 -50.36
C LYS A 271 10.53 0.34 -50.36
N HIS A 272 9.30 -0.15 -50.36
CA HIS A 272 8.98 -1.57 -50.21
C HIS A 272 8.51 -2.25 -51.51
N GLY A 273 8.38 -1.48 -52.61
CA GLY A 273 7.95 -1.94 -53.94
C GLY A 273 9.09 -2.21 -54.93
N GLY A 274 10.31 -2.49 -54.45
CA GLY A 274 11.47 -2.91 -55.25
C GLY A 274 12.03 -4.23 -54.78
#